data_AF-A0A847AVT4-F1
#
_entry.id   AF-A0A847AVT4-F1
#
_cell.length_a   1.000
_cell.length_b   1.000
_cell.length_c   1.000
_cell.angle_alpha   90.00
_cell.angle_beta   90.00
_cell.angle_gamma   90.00
#
_symmetry.space_group_name_H-M   'P 1'
#
loop_
_entity.id
_entity.type
_entity.pdbx_description
1 polymer ?
#
loop_
_entity_poly.entity_id
_entity_poly.type
_entity_poly.pdbx_seq_one_letter_code
_entity_poly.pdbx_strand_id
1 'polypeptide(L)'
;MGSVKKLKILSPAVDLKEGVGRLFFTDKFSIFDYGSMPDTIPDKGRALALIGAFFYELFEEHGIKTRYRGVIENGVRKKLDDISQPPEELELSLCHIFRPDFKDGQYVYPDYSLKQGNFFIPLEFIYRNRLPKWASIFKRLKSGEIT
;
A
#
# COMPACT_ATOMS: atom_id res chain seq x y z
N MET A 1 9.77 4.53 -11.62
CA MET A 1 9.27 3.50 -10.68
C MET A 1 10.03 3.59 -9.35
N GLY A 2 9.58 4.47 -8.44
CA GLY A 2 10.18 4.60 -7.11
C GLY A 2 9.63 3.55 -6.15
N SER A 3 10.07 2.30 -6.31
CA SER A 3 9.55 1.15 -5.54
C SER A 3 10.25 1.07 -4.19
N VAL A 4 9.95 2.02 -3.29
CA VAL A 4 10.43 2.01 -1.87
C VAL A 4 10.00 0.75 -1.11
N LYS A 5 9.10 -0.05 -1.71
CA LYS A 5 8.73 -1.40 -1.30
C LYS A 5 8.90 -2.35 -2.48
N LYS A 6 9.20 -3.63 -2.23
CA LYS A 6 9.25 -4.69 -3.25
C LYS A 6 8.20 -5.74 -2.94
N LEU A 7 7.40 -6.14 -3.93
CA LEU A 7 6.42 -7.21 -3.77
C LEU A 7 6.98 -8.52 -4.32
N LYS A 8 7.03 -9.55 -3.48
CA LYS A 8 7.25 -10.95 -3.89
C LYS A 8 5.91 -11.66 -3.92
N ILE A 9 5.50 -12.14 -5.09
CA ILE A 9 4.28 -12.95 -5.24
C ILE A 9 4.63 -14.39 -4.92
N LEU A 10 3.95 -14.98 -3.93
CA LEU A 10 4.06 -16.41 -3.59
C LEU A 10 3.02 -17.23 -4.35
N SER A 11 1.80 -16.71 -4.44
CA SER A 11 0.75 -17.24 -5.30
C SER A 11 -0.05 -16.09 -5.92
N PRO A 12 -0.35 -16.14 -7.22
CA PRO A 12 -1.12 -15.08 -7.86
C PRO A 12 -2.59 -15.13 -7.45
N ALA A 13 -3.23 -13.96 -7.42
CA ALA A 13 -4.68 -13.86 -7.32
C ALA A 13 -5.32 -14.06 -8.71
N VAL A 14 -6.40 -14.83 -8.77
CA VAL A 14 -7.12 -15.14 -10.01
C VAL A 14 -8.61 -15.02 -9.75
N ASP A 15 -9.29 -14.15 -10.48
CA ASP A 15 -10.71 -13.86 -10.33
C ASP A 15 -11.09 -13.64 -8.85
N LEU A 16 -11.93 -14.51 -8.28
CA LEU A 16 -12.39 -14.45 -6.90
C LEU A 16 -11.41 -15.05 -5.88
N LYS A 17 -10.37 -15.76 -6.35
CA LYS A 17 -9.39 -16.42 -5.49
C LYS A 17 -8.27 -15.45 -5.10
N GLU A 18 -8.08 -15.29 -3.80
CA GLU A 18 -6.96 -14.51 -3.27
C GLU A 18 -5.61 -15.19 -3.58
N GLY A 19 -4.63 -14.35 -3.88
CA GLY A 19 -3.23 -14.75 -3.92
C GLY A 19 -2.55 -14.49 -2.58
N VAL A 20 -1.25 -14.77 -2.51
CA VAL A 20 -0.42 -14.45 -1.35
C VAL A 20 0.85 -13.76 -1.83
N GLY A 21 1.21 -12.67 -1.17
CA GLY A 21 2.43 -11.93 -1.45
C GLY A 21 3.10 -11.43 -0.18
N ARG A 22 4.40 -11.16 -0.30
CA ARG A 22 5.21 -10.55 0.75
C ARG A 22 5.72 -9.20 0.30
N LEU A 23 5.45 -8.18 1.08
CA LEU A 23 5.87 -6.81 0.83
C LEU A 23 7.12 -6.50 1.66
N PHE A 24 8.27 -6.40 0.99
CA PHE A 24 9.54 -6.02 1.58
C PHE A 24 9.69 -4.50 1.60
N PHE A 25 9.95 -3.93 2.77
CA PHE A 25 10.10 -2.48 2.95
C PHE A 25 11.59 -2.12 2.88
N THR A 26 11.97 -1.28 1.91
CA THR A 26 13.36 -0.86 1.73
C THR A 26 13.66 0.43 2.47
N ASP A 27 14.94 0.73 2.68
CA ASP A 27 15.43 2.00 3.25
C ASP A 27 15.43 3.17 2.24
N LYS A 28 15.00 2.92 1.00
CA LYS A 28 14.83 3.95 -0.02
C LYS A 28 13.61 4.82 0.26
N PHE A 29 13.70 6.09 -0.12
CA PHE A 29 12.60 7.06 -0.03
C PHE A 29 12.42 7.79 -1.36
N SER A 30 11.28 8.47 -1.50
CA SER A 30 10.90 9.27 -2.68
C SER A 30 10.34 10.59 -2.19
N ILE A 31 10.61 11.67 -2.94
CA ILE A 31 10.06 13.00 -2.69
C ILE A 31 9.45 13.48 -4.01
N PHE A 32 8.26 14.08 -3.97
CA PHE A 32 7.53 14.61 -5.14
C PHE A 32 7.42 13.64 -6.33
N ASP A 33 7.28 12.34 -6.06
CA ASP A 33 7.18 11.28 -7.07
C ASP A 33 8.34 11.20 -8.09
N TYR A 34 9.50 11.80 -7.79
CA TYR A 34 10.71 11.72 -8.62
C TYR A 34 11.31 10.30 -8.73
N GLY A 35 10.82 9.37 -7.90
CA GLY A 35 11.36 8.02 -7.82
C GLY A 35 12.26 7.85 -6.60
N SER A 36 13.06 6.77 -6.59
CA SER A 36 13.97 6.52 -5.48
C SER A 36 15.05 7.59 -5.44
N MET A 37 15.25 8.19 -4.28
CA MET A 37 16.41 9.03 -4.00
C MET A 37 17.70 8.18 -4.03
N PRO A 38 18.87 8.81 -4.31
CA PRO A 38 20.15 8.11 -4.30
C PRO A 38 20.54 7.67 -2.89
N ASP A 39 20.20 8.47 -1.88
CA ASP A 39 20.46 8.18 -0.48
C ASP A 39 19.44 7.20 0.11
N THR A 40 19.82 6.61 1.25
CA THR A 40 18.95 5.74 2.05
C THR A 40 18.83 6.30 3.47
N ILE A 41 17.73 5.95 4.15
CA ILE A 41 17.55 6.25 5.56
C ILE A 41 17.63 4.91 6.29
N PRO A 42 18.69 4.66 7.08
CA PRO A 42 18.88 3.41 7.79
C PRO A 42 17.66 3.02 8.62
N ASP A 43 17.29 1.73 8.56
CA ASP A 43 16.19 1.12 9.31
C ASP A 43 14.79 1.66 9.00
N LYS A 44 14.65 2.57 8.04
CA LYS A 44 13.34 3.12 7.64
C LYS A 44 12.40 2.02 7.16
N GLY A 45 12.92 1.04 6.40
CA GLY A 45 12.13 -0.09 5.92
C GLY A 45 11.50 -0.86 7.07
N ARG A 46 12.33 -1.24 8.05
CA ARG A 46 11.93 -1.99 9.25
C ARG A 46 10.95 -1.20 10.13
N ALA A 47 11.22 0.09 10.34
CA ALA A 47 10.33 0.96 11.08
C ALA A 47 8.95 1.07 10.42
N LEU A 48 8.89 1.22 9.09
CA LEU A 48 7.63 1.31 8.35
C LEU A 48 6.88 -0.03 8.30
N ALA A 49 7.59 -1.16 8.24
CA ALA A 49 6.98 -2.48 8.32
C ALA A 49 6.33 -2.68 9.71
N LEU A 50 7.03 -2.31 10.78
CA LEU A 50 6.51 -2.39 12.15
C LEU A 50 5.27 -1.50 12.36
N ILE A 51 5.33 -0.23 11.91
CA ILE A 51 4.17 0.68 11.96
C ILE A 51 3.00 0.13 11.14
N GLY A 52 3.27 -0.40 9.95
CA GLY A 52 2.26 -1.02 9.10
C GLY A 52 1.56 -2.20 9.77
N ALA A 53 2.34 -3.13 10.32
CA ALA A 53 1.85 -4.29 11.07
C ALA A 53 1.00 -3.87 12.28
N PHE A 54 1.49 -2.92 13.08
CA PHE A 54 0.78 -2.37 14.22
C PHE A 54 -0.63 -1.87 13.85
N PHE A 55 -0.74 -1.03 12.81
CA PHE A 55 -2.05 -0.53 12.41
C PHE A 55 -2.95 -1.61 11.82
N TYR A 56 -2.40 -2.59 11.09
CA TYR A 56 -3.21 -3.71 10.61
C TYR A 56 -3.79 -4.53 11.76
N GLU A 57 -2.98 -4.91 12.75
CA GLU A 57 -3.44 -5.68 13.90
C GLU A 57 -4.43 -4.87 14.76
N LEU A 58 -4.18 -3.57 14.94
CA LEU A 58 -5.14 -2.66 15.60
C LEU A 58 -6.50 -2.60 14.88
N PHE A 59 -6.51 -2.55 13.55
CA PHE A 59 -7.75 -2.59 12.77
C PHE A 59 -8.50 -3.91 12.94
N GLU A 60 -7.78 -5.03 12.95
CA GLU A 60 -8.36 -6.36 13.15
C GLU A 60 -8.97 -6.53 14.55
N GLU A 61 -8.31 -6.00 15.58
CA GLU A 61 -8.85 -5.94 16.95
C GLU A 61 -10.17 -5.15 17.03
N HIS A 62 -10.34 -4.12 16.19
CA HIS A 62 -11.55 -3.33 16.09
C HIS A 62 -12.58 -3.90 15.08
N GLY A 63 -12.36 -5.13 14.59
CA GLY A 63 -13.28 -5.83 13.68
C GLY A 63 -13.25 -5.31 12.24
N ILE A 64 -12.27 -4.47 11.88
CA ILE A 64 -12.08 -3.97 10.52
C ILE A 64 -11.29 -5.02 9.74
N LYS A 65 -11.91 -5.54 8.68
CA LYS A 65 -11.27 -6.55 7.82
C LYS A 65 -10.08 -5.94 7.06
N THR A 66 -8.96 -6.63 7.10
CA THR A 66 -7.76 -6.26 6.34
C THR A 66 -7.35 -7.41 5.42
N ARG A 67 -6.31 -7.19 4.61
CA ARG A 67 -5.64 -8.23 3.81
C ARG A 67 -4.33 -8.69 4.44
N TYR A 68 -3.99 -8.17 5.62
CA TYR A 68 -2.79 -8.54 6.34
C TYR A 68 -2.91 -9.97 6.88
N ARG A 69 -1.78 -10.69 6.87
CA ARG A 69 -1.71 -12.08 7.33
C ARG A 69 -0.72 -12.24 8.49
N GLY A 70 0.20 -11.28 8.66
CA GLY A 70 1.27 -11.33 9.65
C GLY A 70 2.57 -10.70 9.15
N VAL A 71 3.50 -10.52 10.07
CA VAL A 71 4.90 -10.20 9.81
C VAL A 71 5.69 -11.47 9.51
N ILE A 72 6.80 -11.33 8.77
CA ILE A 72 7.71 -12.45 8.52
C ILE A 72 8.99 -12.25 9.32
N GLU A 73 9.34 -13.27 10.11
CA GLU A 73 10.63 -13.36 10.81
C GLU A 73 11.25 -14.73 10.49
N ASN A 74 12.49 -14.73 10.01
CA ASN A 74 13.21 -15.96 9.62
C ASN A 74 12.41 -16.86 8.66
N GLY A 75 11.64 -16.24 7.77
CA GLY A 75 10.79 -16.93 6.78
C GLY A 75 9.44 -17.42 7.30
N VAL A 76 9.21 -17.35 8.61
CA VAL A 76 7.98 -17.81 9.29
C VAL A 76 7.05 -16.62 9.53
N ARG A 77 5.75 -16.84 9.31
CA ARG A 77 4.71 -15.85 9.59
C ARG A 77 4.39 -15.82 11.08
N LYS A 78 4.36 -14.62 11.65
CA LYS A 78 4.11 -14.36 13.07
C LYS A 78 3.18 -13.17 13.26
N LYS A 79 2.62 -13.02 14.48
CA LYS A 79 2.02 -11.76 14.94
C LYS A 79 3.10 -10.81 15.45
N LEU A 80 2.76 -9.54 15.59
CA LEU A 80 3.70 -8.54 16.07
C LEU A 80 4.23 -8.85 17.49
N ASP A 81 3.41 -9.40 18.38
CA ASP A 81 3.82 -9.76 19.75
C ASP A 81 4.79 -10.96 19.83
N ASP A 82 4.92 -11.73 18.75
CA ASP A 82 5.69 -12.98 18.71
C ASP A 82 7.08 -12.84 18.05
N ILE A 83 7.44 -11.64 17.59
CA ILE A 83 8.74 -11.38 16.96
C ILE A 83 9.78 -10.90 17.96
N SER A 84 11.04 -11.21 17.68
CA SER A 84 12.20 -10.83 18.50
C SER A 84 12.94 -9.60 17.95
N GLN A 85 12.65 -9.20 16.71
CA GLN A 85 13.28 -8.07 16.03
C GLN A 85 12.31 -7.40 15.05
N PRO A 86 12.52 -6.11 14.70
CA PRO A 86 11.67 -5.43 13.73
C PRO A 86 11.61 -6.17 12.39
N PRO A 87 10.42 -6.38 11.81
CA PRO A 87 10.26 -7.15 10.59
C PRO A 87 10.69 -6.33 9.36
N GLU A 88 11.09 -7.01 8.29
CA GLU A 88 11.36 -6.38 6.99
C GLU A 88 10.23 -6.62 5.98
N GLU A 89 9.41 -7.64 6.24
CA GLU A 89 8.39 -8.15 5.33
C GLU A 89 7.03 -8.29 6.03
N LEU A 90 5.98 -7.89 5.32
CA LEU A 90 4.60 -8.18 5.69
C LEU A 90 4.00 -9.17 4.68
N GLU A 91 3.30 -10.21 5.15
CA GLU A 91 2.52 -11.10 4.30
C GLU A 91 1.09 -10.58 4.13
N LEU A 92 0.61 -10.57 2.89
CA LEU A 92 -0.69 -10.02 2.50
C LEU A 92 -1.43 -10.99 1.57
N SER A 93 -2.75 -11.05 1.71
CA SER A 93 -3.64 -11.60 0.70
C SER A 93 -3.73 -10.65 -0.50
N LEU A 94 -3.34 -11.14 -1.67
CA LEU A 94 -3.39 -10.38 -2.93
C LEU A 94 -4.78 -10.50 -3.57
N CYS A 95 -5.19 -9.45 -4.27
CA CYS A 95 -6.38 -9.48 -5.11
C CYS A 95 -6.04 -9.36 -6.59
N HIS A 96 -7.03 -9.66 -7.43
CA HIS A 96 -6.94 -9.50 -8.85
C HIS A 96 -6.74 -8.03 -9.23
N ILE A 97 -5.83 -7.77 -10.17
CA ILE A 97 -5.49 -6.41 -10.62
C ILE A 97 -5.97 -6.26 -12.05
N PHE A 98 -6.99 -5.44 -12.25
CA PHE A 98 -7.37 -4.96 -13.56
C PHE A 98 -6.48 -3.77 -13.92
N ARG A 99 -5.54 -3.97 -14.87
CA ARG A 99 -4.65 -2.90 -15.30
C ARG A 99 -5.39 -1.98 -16.29
N PRO A 100 -5.34 -0.65 -16.11
CA PRO A 100 -5.85 0.27 -17.11
C PRO A 100 -4.97 0.22 -18.37
N ASP A 101 -5.60 0.39 -19.52
CA ASP A 101 -4.89 0.65 -20.78
C ASP A 101 -4.41 2.10 -20.79
N PHE A 102 -3.30 2.39 -21.48
CA PHE A 102 -2.87 3.76 -21.74
C PHE A 102 -3.13 4.09 -23.21
N LYS A 103 -4.08 4.99 -23.49
CA LYS A 103 -4.51 5.39 -24.84
C LYS A 103 -4.62 6.91 -24.90
N ASP A 104 -4.07 7.51 -25.95
CA ASP A 104 -4.15 8.95 -26.23
C ASP A 104 -3.76 9.86 -25.03
N GLY A 105 -2.70 9.46 -24.31
CA GLY A 105 -2.19 10.22 -23.16
C GLY A 105 -2.98 10.04 -21.87
N GLN A 106 -3.97 9.14 -21.83
CA GLN A 106 -4.83 8.93 -20.66
C GLN A 106 -4.94 7.44 -20.30
N TYR A 107 -5.17 7.17 -19.02
CA TYR A 107 -5.49 5.82 -18.55
C TYR A 107 -6.97 5.52 -18.77
N VAL A 108 -7.28 4.49 -19.55
CA VAL A 108 -8.62 3.96 -19.77
C VAL A 108 -8.81 2.78 -18.83
N TYR A 109 -9.61 3.00 -17.79
CA TYR A 109 -9.92 1.98 -16.80
C TYR A 109 -11.00 1.01 -17.30
N PRO A 110 -10.91 -0.27 -16.90
CA PRO A 110 -11.95 -1.24 -17.21
C PRO A 110 -13.25 -0.90 -16.48
N ASP A 111 -14.38 -1.36 -17.01
CA ASP A 111 -15.66 -1.25 -16.32
C ASP A 111 -15.68 -2.19 -15.10
N TYR A 112 -15.66 -1.58 -13.91
CA TYR A 112 -15.69 -2.29 -12.64
C TYR A 112 -17.12 -2.71 -12.23
N SER A 113 -18.17 -2.16 -12.84
CA SER A 113 -19.57 -2.49 -12.50
C SER A 113 -19.93 -3.94 -12.84
N LEU A 114 -19.22 -4.52 -13.81
CA LEU A 114 -19.39 -5.90 -14.25
C LEU A 114 -18.48 -6.89 -13.50
N LYS A 115 -17.68 -6.42 -12.55
CA LYS A 115 -16.68 -7.24 -11.85
C LYS A 115 -17.19 -7.68 -10.48
N GLN A 116 -16.99 -8.95 -10.16
CA GLN A 116 -17.34 -9.50 -8.85
C GLN A 116 -16.09 -9.61 -7.98
N GLY A 117 -16.11 -8.98 -6.79
CA GLY A 117 -15.20 -9.23 -5.66
C GLY A 117 -13.69 -9.25 -5.91
N ASN A 118 -12.88 -9.33 -4.85
CA ASN A 118 -11.44 -9.60 -4.93
C ASN A 118 -10.63 -8.77 -5.96
N PHE A 119 -10.84 -7.45 -6.02
CA PHE A 119 -10.01 -6.53 -6.82
C PHE A 119 -9.69 -5.25 -6.05
N PHE A 120 -8.70 -4.48 -6.53
CA PHE A 120 -8.42 -3.15 -6.02
C PHE A 120 -9.40 -2.12 -6.58
N ILE A 121 -10.00 -1.34 -5.69
CA ILE A 121 -10.68 -0.10 -6.07
C ILE A 121 -9.57 0.92 -6.43
N PRO A 122 -9.53 1.47 -7.65
CA PRO A 122 -8.45 2.35 -8.11
C PRO A 122 -8.60 3.77 -7.57
N LEU A 123 -8.77 3.91 -6.26
CA LEU A 123 -8.91 5.17 -5.54
C LEU A 123 -7.88 5.26 -4.43
N GLU A 124 -7.31 6.45 -4.25
CA GLU A 124 -6.53 6.78 -3.06
C GLU A 124 -7.46 7.45 -2.03
N PHE A 125 -7.66 6.80 -0.89
CA PHE A 125 -8.50 7.33 0.18
C PHE A 125 -7.66 8.23 1.09
N ILE A 126 -7.90 9.53 1.02
CA ILE A 126 -7.21 10.53 1.85
C ILE A 126 -8.19 11.09 2.87
N TYR A 127 -7.90 10.88 4.15
CA TYR A 127 -8.67 11.47 5.25
C TYR A 127 -7.91 12.65 5.88
N ARG A 128 -8.62 13.74 6.21
CA ARG A 128 -8.02 14.97 6.75
C ARG A 128 -8.83 15.48 7.94
N ASN A 129 -8.24 15.39 9.14
CA ASN A 129 -8.78 16.05 10.34
C ASN A 129 -8.47 17.56 10.39
N ARG A 130 -7.47 18.02 9.64
CA ARG A 130 -7.00 19.41 9.62
C ARG A 130 -6.46 19.77 8.24
N LEU A 131 -6.55 21.06 7.89
CA LEU A 131 -6.00 21.62 6.65
C LEU A 131 -4.89 22.63 6.98
N PRO A 132 -3.60 22.26 6.92
CA PRO A 132 -2.51 23.20 7.15
C PRO A 132 -2.43 24.23 6.02
N LYS A 133 -1.94 25.45 6.32
CA LYS A 133 -1.85 26.58 5.35
C LYS A 133 -1.19 26.25 4.01
N TRP A 134 -0.33 25.24 3.97
CA TRP A 134 0.41 24.80 2.78
C TRP A 134 -0.26 23.65 2.01
N ALA A 135 -1.45 23.21 2.44
CA ALA A 135 -2.15 22.11 1.79
C ALA A 135 -2.52 22.47 0.35
N SER A 136 -2.31 21.53 -0.57
CA SER A 136 -2.60 21.69 -2.00
C SER A 136 -4.06 22.06 -2.28
N ILE A 137 -5.00 21.69 -1.40
CA ILE A 137 -6.42 22.05 -1.52
C ILE A 137 -6.64 23.57 -1.61
N PHE A 138 -5.89 24.38 -0.87
CA PHE A 138 -6.05 25.83 -0.90
C PHE A 138 -5.60 26.44 -2.22
N LYS A 139 -4.59 25.84 -2.87
CA LYS A 139 -4.18 26.25 -4.22
C LYS A 139 -5.29 25.96 -5.22
N ARG A 140 -5.93 24.79 -5.12
CA ARG A 140 -6.99 24.33 -6.02
C ARG A 140 -8.31 25.09 -5.84
N LEU A 141 -8.67 25.45 -4.60
CA LEU A 141 -9.81 26.31 -4.31
C LEU A 141 -9.61 27.70 -4.93
N LYS A 142 -8.39 28.27 -4.81
CA LYS A 142 -8.07 29.57 -5.41
C LYS A 142 -8.10 29.56 -6.94
N SER A 143 -7.73 28.44 -7.58
CA SER A 143 -7.81 28.29 -9.04
C SER A 143 -9.21 27.93 -9.55
N GLY A 144 -10.17 27.64 -8.66
CA GLY A 144 -11.52 27.22 -9.04
C GLY A 144 -11.60 25.79 -9.59
N GLU A 145 -10.54 25.00 -9.47
CA GLU A 145 -10.53 23.58 -9.89
C GLU A 145 -11.45 22.69 -9.03
N ILE A 146 -11.75 23.16 -7.82
CA ILE A 146 -12.65 22.53 -6.86
C ILE A 146 -13.49 23.61 -6.19
N THR A 147 -14.66 23.22 -5.71
CA THR A 147 -15.67 24.05 -5.04
C THR A 147 -15.93 23.59 -3.63
#